data_AF-A0A4Y2RAN2-F1
#
_entry.id   AF-A0A4Y2RAN2-F1
#
_cell.length_a   1.000
_cell.length_b   1.000
_cell.length_c   1.000
_cell.angle_alpha   90.00
_cell.angle_beta   90.00
_cell.angle_gamma   90.00
#
_symmetry.space_group_name_H-M   'P 1'
#
loop_
_entity.id
_entity.type
_entity.pdbx_description
1 polymer ?
#
loop_
_entity_poly.entity_id
_entity_poly.type
_entity_poly.pdbx_seq_one_letter_code
_entity_poly.pdbx_strand_id
1 'polypeptide(L)'
;MSEDGHSRSTLSSSSTAYSDHLTKSMHELQFLTIDWKNFKKHLNDNVKLSLPDINDNLSLEQQFKTITDDILRAYQNSSRPLKDSEELFLPPPQIRQIKTERNHFKKIWQKYRTPANKNKYNSAQTKLRRAITKHIQDTYALSIEHLNIIEGTLWRRAKYLKTKRNNIPKLKNPADNSSASTNVEKAEVIADHFVNQFQINDIGNPRTENTVKTSIENFDTTKVRLSEITEFIKSTKINKAPGIDGITNKMLKNLPLKILLKLANLYNYMFKLKYFPQCWKTARILPILKPGKDPTKPISYRPISLLSTLSKLGEKLILTRYLKHARRIRIPIPQQFGFTPKLSTTHQLLRVVEHILEGKSSKLITAAIFLDIAKAFDKVWTQGLIHKLISYKFPHYIIAIIQSYLQDRHFTVSVNNTDSTPQAISAGVPQGGFWPPSYSYAL
;
A
#
# COMPACT_ATOMS: atom_id res chain seq x y z
N MET A 1 35.39 52.27 19.36
CA MET A 1 34.71 51.39 20.34
C MET A 1 33.22 51.56 20.17
N SER A 2 32.53 50.44 19.97
CA SER A 2 31.08 50.25 20.12
C SER A 2 30.18 50.70 18.95
N GLU A 3 30.04 49.80 17.97
CA GLU A 3 28.82 49.64 17.17
C GLU A 3 27.81 48.83 17.98
N ASP A 4 26.58 49.35 18.11
CA ASP A 4 25.44 48.59 18.60
C ASP A 4 24.22 48.94 17.73
N GLY A 5 23.77 47.98 16.95
CA GLY A 5 22.60 48.12 16.10
C GLY A 5 22.57 47.02 15.08
N HIS A 6 21.70 46.02 15.27
CA HIS A 6 20.96 45.26 14.25
C HIS A 6 20.28 44.06 14.93
N SER A 7 19.10 44.28 15.51
CA SER A 7 18.24 43.19 16.00
C SER A 7 16.79 43.65 16.04
N ARG A 8 16.09 43.67 14.89
CA ARG A 8 14.61 43.70 14.85
C ARG A 8 13.93 43.35 13.52
N SER A 9 14.66 42.99 12.45
CA SER A 9 14.04 42.76 11.12
C SER A 9 13.81 41.29 10.70
N THR A 10 14.24 40.29 11.48
CA THR A 10 14.28 38.87 11.03
C THR A 10 13.08 37.99 11.43
N LEU A 11 12.16 38.48 12.26
CA LEU A 11 11.03 37.68 12.76
C LEU A 11 9.74 37.76 11.92
N SER A 12 9.60 38.75 11.03
CA SER A 12 8.37 38.91 10.22
C SER A 12 8.39 38.13 8.90
N SER A 13 9.57 37.82 8.36
CA SER A 13 9.74 37.11 7.09
C SER A 13 9.63 35.58 7.21
N SER A 14 9.94 35.02 8.37
CA SER A 14 9.89 33.58 8.66
C SER A 14 8.45 33.03 8.81
N SER A 15 7.53 33.86 9.33
CA SER A 15 6.11 33.50 9.48
C SER A 15 5.39 33.34 8.14
N THR A 16 5.68 34.21 7.16
CA THR A 16 5.07 34.17 5.82
C THR A 16 5.61 33.00 4.98
N ALA A 17 6.91 32.70 5.08
CA ALA A 17 7.52 31.58 4.38
C ALA A 17 7.00 30.21 4.90
N TYR A 18 6.70 30.10 6.19
CA TYR A 18 6.14 28.88 6.78
C TYR A 18 4.67 28.65 6.36
N SER A 19 3.88 29.72 6.23
CA SER A 19 2.51 29.65 5.72
C SER A 19 2.44 29.33 4.22
N ASP A 20 3.38 29.87 3.42
CA ASP A 20 3.45 29.63 1.98
C ASP A 20 3.99 28.23 1.62
N HIS A 21 4.82 27.64 2.48
CA HIS A 21 5.28 26.25 2.33
C HIS A 21 4.20 25.22 2.69
N LEU A 22 3.33 25.51 3.67
CA LEU A 22 2.18 24.67 4.01
C LEU A 22 1.12 24.68 2.90
N THR A 23 0.87 25.82 2.26
CA THR A 23 -0.05 25.91 1.11
C THR A 23 0.55 25.26 -0.14
N LYS A 24 1.82 25.50 -0.49
CA LYS A 24 2.46 24.83 -1.64
C LYS A 24 2.53 23.30 -1.50
N SER A 25 2.81 22.79 -0.31
CA SER A 25 2.85 21.34 -0.05
C SER A 25 1.46 20.67 -0.10
N MET A 26 0.37 21.43 0.03
CA MET A 26 -1.00 20.91 -0.08
C MET A 26 -1.56 20.99 -1.51
N HIS A 27 -0.97 21.80 -2.39
CA HIS A 27 -1.44 22.02 -3.77
C HIS A 27 -1.18 20.85 -4.75
N GLU A 28 -0.30 19.90 -4.41
CA GLU A 28 0.02 18.75 -5.29
C GLU A 28 -0.79 17.47 -5.00
N LEU A 29 -1.66 17.50 -3.97
CA LEU A 29 -2.65 16.44 -3.76
C LEU A 29 -4.02 17.02 -4.11
N GLN A 30 -4.46 16.86 -5.36
CA GLN A 30 -5.88 17.05 -5.69
C GLN A 30 -6.66 16.02 -4.88
N PHE A 31 -7.19 16.44 -3.74
CA PHE A 31 -8.13 15.62 -3.01
C PHE A 31 -9.38 15.47 -3.91
N LEU A 32 -9.86 14.25 -4.12
CA LEU A 32 -11.06 13.99 -4.93
C LEU A 32 -12.24 13.68 -3.99
N THR A 33 -13.41 14.24 -4.27
CA THR A 33 -14.68 13.72 -3.70
C THR A 33 -15.34 12.80 -4.73
N ILE A 34 -15.96 11.72 -4.25
CA ILE A 34 -16.51 10.67 -5.11
C ILE A 34 -17.97 10.47 -4.77
N ASP A 35 -18.84 10.54 -5.79
CA ASP A 35 -20.23 10.11 -5.67
C ASP A 35 -20.32 8.59 -5.84
N TRP A 36 -20.42 7.88 -4.71
CA TRP A 36 -20.52 6.42 -4.71
C TRP A 36 -21.85 5.89 -5.28
N LYS A 37 -22.91 6.69 -5.32
CA LYS A 37 -24.17 6.30 -5.97
C LYS A 37 -23.98 6.31 -7.47
N ASN A 38 -23.38 7.37 -8.01
CA ASN A 38 -23.06 7.46 -9.43
C ASN A 38 -22.06 6.36 -9.85
N PHE A 39 -21.04 6.10 -9.03
CA PHE A 39 -20.07 5.01 -9.26
C PHE A 39 -20.75 3.65 -9.44
N LYS A 40 -21.68 3.31 -8.53
CA LYS A 40 -22.44 2.05 -8.61
C LYS A 40 -23.37 2.01 -9.82
N LYS A 41 -24.03 3.13 -10.12
CA LYS A 41 -24.92 3.25 -11.28
C LYS A 41 -24.15 3.03 -12.59
N HIS A 42 -23.04 3.74 -12.77
CA HIS A 42 -22.18 3.62 -13.94
C HIS A 42 -21.70 2.17 -14.17
N LEU A 43 -21.29 1.48 -13.10
CA LEU A 43 -20.88 0.06 -13.20
C LEU A 43 -22.05 -0.86 -13.56
N ASN A 44 -23.23 -0.63 -13.00
CA ASN A 44 -24.41 -1.44 -13.31
C ASN A 44 -24.90 -1.23 -14.75
N ASP A 45 -24.82 -0.02 -15.26
CA ASP A 45 -25.32 0.33 -16.59
C ASP A 45 -24.35 -0.12 -17.68
N ASN A 46 -23.04 0.10 -17.49
CA ASN A 46 -22.04 -0.06 -18.56
C ASN A 46 -21.34 -1.43 -18.58
N VAL A 47 -21.29 -2.15 -17.46
CA VAL A 47 -20.57 -3.44 -17.41
C VAL A 47 -21.53 -4.59 -17.69
N LYS A 48 -21.30 -5.37 -18.75
CA LYS A 48 -22.06 -6.60 -19.01
C LYS A 48 -21.72 -7.69 -17.99
N LEU A 49 -22.76 -8.36 -17.47
CA LEU A 49 -22.62 -9.48 -16.52
C LEU A 49 -22.15 -10.76 -17.21
N SER A 50 -22.62 -11.00 -18.45
CA SER A 50 -22.21 -12.16 -19.23
C SER A 50 -20.71 -12.09 -19.53
N LEU A 51 -20.06 -13.22 -19.38
CA LEU A 51 -18.69 -13.43 -19.83
C LEU A 51 -18.74 -14.26 -21.11
N PRO A 52 -17.86 -14.00 -22.09
CA PRO A 52 -17.62 -14.95 -23.16
C PRO A 52 -17.11 -16.27 -22.55
N ASP A 53 -17.20 -17.37 -23.30
CA ASP A 53 -16.60 -18.62 -22.85
C ASP A 53 -15.07 -18.46 -22.87
N ILE A 54 -14.45 -18.54 -21.69
CA ILE A 54 -13.01 -18.29 -21.51
C ILE A 54 -12.30 -19.63 -21.47
N ASN A 55 -11.64 -19.98 -22.58
CA ASN A 55 -10.94 -21.25 -22.74
C ASN A 55 -9.41 -21.10 -22.75
N ASP A 56 -8.90 -19.87 -22.80
CA ASP A 56 -7.47 -19.58 -22.85
C ASP A 56 -7.05 -18.49 -21.86
N ASN A 57 -5.74 -18.48 -21.53
CA ASN A 57 -5.17 -17.56 -20.54
C ASN A 57 -5.17 -16.09 -21.02
N LEU A 58 -5.07 -15.86 -22.34
CA LEU A 58 -5.02 -14.51 -22.90
C LEU A 58 -6.39 -13.84 -22.81
N SER A 59 -7.47 -14.57 -23.12
CA SER A 59 -8.83 -14.09 -22.92
C SER A 59 -9.10 -13.79 -21.44
N LEU A 60 -8.62 -14.63 -20.52
CA LEU A 60 -8.76 -14.38 -19.09
C LEU A 60 -8.03 -13.09 -18.64
N GLU A 61 -6.80 -12.87 -19.09
CA GLU A 61 -6.05 -11.63 -18.88
C GLU A 61 -6.85 -10.41 -19.33
N GLN A 62 -7.35 -10.46 -20.57
CA GLN A 62 -8.10 -9.35 -21.16
C GLN A 62 -9.36 -9.02 -20.36
N GLN A 63 -10.06 -10.03 -19.83
CA GLN A 63 -11.23 -9.81 -18.98
C GLN A 63 -10.87 -9.17 -17.62
N PHE A 64 -9.75 -9.59 -16.99
CA PHE A 64 -9.28 -8.94 -15.75
C PHE A 64 -8.80 -7.50 -15.98
N LYS A 65 -8.20 -7.23 -17.14
CA LYS A 65 -7.85 -5.86 -17.55
C LYS A 65 -9.11 -5.02 -17.80
N THR A 66 -10.07 -5.55 -18.54
CA THR A 66 -11.33 -4.86 -18.88
C THR A 66 -12.10 -4.46 -17.62
N ILE A 67 -12.25 -5.38 -16.66
CA ILE A 67 -12.96 -5.07 -15.40
C ILE A 67 -12.19 -4.05 -14.55
N THR A 68 -10.86 -4.08 -14.58
CA THR A 68 -10.02 -3.08 -13.93
C THR A 68 -10.24 -1.69 -14.54
N ASP A 69 -10.21 -1.61 -15.87
CA ASP A 69 -10.44 -0.37 -16.62
C ASP A 69 -11.87 0.15 -16.45
N ASP A 70 -12.88 -0.74 -16.38
CA ASP A 70 -14.27 -0.38 -16.08
C ASP A 70 -14.40 0.26 -14.69
N ILE A 71 -13.74 -0.33 -13.67
CA ILE A 71 -13.73 0.20 -12.30
C ILE A 71 -13.05 1.57 -12.25
N LEU A 72 -11.91 1.73 -12.91
CA LEU A 72 -11.17 2.99 -12.95
C LEU A 72 -11.92 4.08 -13.71
N ARG A 73 -12.53 3.75 -14.86
CA ARG A 73 -13.39 4.70 -15.61
C ARG A 73 -14.60 5.13 -14.81
N ALA A 74 -15.29 4.18 -14.16
CA ALA A 74 -16.41 4.52 -13.28
C ALA A 74 -15.97 5.42 -12.13
N TYR A 75 -14.79 5.19 -11.57
CA TYR A 75 -14.22 6.03 -10.53
C TYR A 75 -13.90 7.43 -11.04
N GLN A 76 -13.24 7.56 -12.19
CA GLN A 76 -12.91 8.87 -12.79
C GLN A 76 -14.18 9.66 -13.11
N ASN A 77 -15.19 9.03 -13.73
CA ASN A 77 -16.47 9.67 -14.06
C ASN A 77 -17.30 10.06 -12.83
N SER A 78 -17.06 9.40 -11.69
CA SER A 78 -17.73 9.70 -10.43
C SER A 78 -16.89 10.58 -9.50
N SER A 79 -15.65 10.88 -9.90
CA SER A 79 -14.75 11.73 -9.16
C SER A 79 -14.93 13.17 -9.63
N ARG A 80 -15.09 14.06 -8.67
CA ARG A 80 -14.96 15.49 -8.90
C ARG A 80 -13.73 15.97 -8.12
N PRO A 81 -12.93 16.91 -8.65
CA PRO A 81 -11.97 17.61 -7.82
C PRO A 81 -12.73 18.08 -6.58
N LEU A 82 -12.16 17.87 -5.40
CA LEU A 82 -12.63 18.65 -4.26
C LEU A 82 -12.56 20.09 -4.75
N LYS A 83 -13.73 20.72 -4.87
CA LYS A 83 -13.78 22.17 -4.85
C LYS A 83 -12.94 22.55 -3.64
N ASP A 84 -12.13 23.60 -3.73
CA ASP A 84 -11.38 24.16 -2.59
C ASP A 84 -12.31 24.66 -1.45
N SER A 85 -13.53 24.13 -1.34
CA SER A 85 -14.69 24.68 -0.64
C SER A 85 -15.83 23.66 -0.45
N GLU A 86 -15.56 22.38 -0.21
CA GLU A 86 -16.53 21.53 0.51
C GLU A 86 -15.99 21.28 1.93
N GLU A 87 -16.22 22.32 2.76
CA GLU A 87 -16.16 22.35 4.23
C GLU A 87 -14.82 22.49 4.96
N LEU A 88 -13.82 23.08 4.30
CA LEU A 88 -12.78 23.84 5.00
C LEU A 88 -12.67 25.22 4.36
N PHE A 89 -13.17 26.25 5.07
CA PHE A 89 -13.08 27.68 4.74
C PHE A 89 -13.90 28.18 3.53
N LEU A 90 -15.22 28.04 3.60
CA LEU A 90 -15.99 29.25 3.35
C LEU A 90 -15.79 30.13 4.59
N PRO A 91 -15.13 31.29 4.49
CA PRO A 91 -14.97 32.15 5.66
C PRO A 91 -16.36 32.45 6.24
N PRO A 92 -16.52 32.53 7.58
CA PRO A 92 -17.77 32.94 8.20
C PRO A 92 -18.35 34.16 7.48
N PRO A 93 -19.68 34.35 7.44
CA PRO A 93 -20.32 35.47 6.74
C PRO A 93 -19.61 36.82 6.99
N GLN A 94 -19.15 37.03 8.23
CA GLN A 94 -18.34 38.16 8.69
C GLN A 94 -17.03 38.35 7.90
N ILE A 95 -16.25 37.29 7.66
CA ILE A 95 -14.98 37.38 6.90
C ILE A 95 -15.26 37.58 5.40
N ARG A 96 -16.38 37.05 4.88
CA ARG A 96 -16.78 37.32 3.48
C ARG A 96 -17.12 38.79 3.27
N GLN A 97 -17.77 39.43 4.24
CA GLN A 97 -18.03 40.88 4.23
C GLN A 97 -16.71 41.67 4.21
N ILE A 98 -15.75 41.32 5.09
CA ILE A 98 -14.43 41.97 5.13
C ILE A 98 -13.66 41.78 3.82
N LYS A 99 -13.74 40.59 3.20
CA LYS A 99 -13.15 40.31 1.88
C LYS A 99 -13.77 41.18 0.78
N THR A 100 -15.08 41.38 0.85
CA THR A 100 -15.84 42.22 -0.10
C THR A 100 -15.45 43.68 0.05
N GLU A 101 -15.38 44.19 1.27
CA GLU A 101 -14.89 45.54 1.62
C GLU A 101 -13.46 45.77 1.08
N ARG A 102 -12.55 44.83 1.33
CA ARG A 102 -11.18 44.87 0.79
C ARG A 102 -11.16 44.92 -0.73
N ASN A 103 -11.96 44.08 -1.40
CA ASN A 103 -12.04 44.05 -2.86
C ASN A 103 -12.60 45.36 -3.44
N HIS A 104 -13.55 45.99 -2.76
CA HIS A 104 -14.08 47.31 -3.13
C HIS A 104 -12.97 48.37 -3.10
N PHE A 105 -12.22 48.49 -2.00
CA PHE A 105 -11.10 49.44 -1.93
C PHE A 105 -9.95 49.11 -2.90
N LYS A 106 -9.71 47.83 -3.20
CA LYS A 106 -8.76 47.41 -4.23
C LYS A 106 -9.17 47.95 -5.60
N LYS A 107 -10.44 47.82 -5.99
CA LYS A 107 -10.96 48.33 -7.27
C LYS A 107 -10.82 49.85 -7.37
N ILE A 108 -11.18 50.57 -6.30
CA ILE A 108 -11.04 52.03 -6.23
C ILE A 108 -9.57 52.44 -6.37
N TRP A 109 -8.66 51.82 -5.63
CA TRP A 109 -7.23 52.11 -5.76
C TRP A 109 -6.69 51.79 -7.15
N GLN A 110 -7.09 50.67 -7.76
CA GLN A 110 -6.65 50.29 -9.11
C GLN A 110 -7.10 51.30 -10.17
N LYS A 111 -8.30 51.89 -10.02
CA LYS A 111 -8.87 52.88 -10.95
C LYS A 111 -8.23 54.26 -10.79
N TYR A 112 -8.12 54.76 -9.57
CA TYR A 112 -7.73 56.17 -9.33
C TYR A 112 -6.27 56.36 -8.88
N ARG A 113 -5.57 55.28 -8.48
CA ARG A 113 -4.15 55.23 -8.10
C ARG A 113 -3.66 56.27 -7.07
N THR A 114 -4.55 56.87 -6.29
CA THR A 114 -4.17 57.87 -5.27
C THR A 114 -3.59 57.24 -3.99
N PRO A 115 -2.70 57.95 -3.27
CA PRO A 115 -2.15 57.49 -1.98
C PRO A 115 -3.23 57.23 -0.92
N ALA A 116 -4.26 58.08 -0.85
CA ALA A 116 -5.38 57.92 0.08
C ALA A 116 -6.14 56.60 -0.15
N ASN A 117 -6.38 56.24 -1.43
CA ASN A 117 -7.04 54.98 -1.77
C ASN A 117 -6.15 53.76 -1.50
N LYS A 118 -4.83 53.89 -1.66
CA LYS A 118 -3.85 52.85 -1.29
C LYS A 118 -3.88 52.58 0.21
N ASN A 119 -3.96 53.63 1.04
CA ASN A 119 -4.07 53.50 2.49
C ASN A 119 -5.36 52.79 2.91
N LYS A 120 -6.51 53.13 2.30
CA LYS A 120 -7.79 52.44 2.55
C LYS A 120 -7.72 50.96 2.17
N TYR A 121 -7.13 50.63 1.02
CA TYR A 121 -6.89 49.25 0.61
C TYR A 121 -5.98 48.50 1.59
N ASN A 122 -4.84 49.10 2.00
CA ASN A 122 -3.89 48.49 2.92
C ASN A 122 -4.50 48.24 4.30
N SER A 123 -5.33 49.17 4.80
CA SER A 123 -6.08 49.00 6.04
C SER A 123 -7.06 47.82 5.96
N ALA A 124 -7.88 47.77 4.91
CA ALA A 124 -8.81 46.67 4.69
C ALA A 124 -8.11 45.32 4.46
N GLN A 125 -6.93 45.32 3.82
CA GLN A 125 -6.09 44.14 3.64
C GLN A 125 -5.52 43.63 4.97
N THR A 126 -5.08 44.54 5.85
CA THR A 126 -4.62 44.19 7.21
C THR A 126 -5.77 43.63 8.05
N LYS A 127 -6.96 44.24 7.98
CA LYS A 127 -8.18 43.76 8.65
C LYS A 127 -8.54 42.34 8.19
N LEU A 128 -8.50 42.08 6.88
CA LEU A 128 -8.74 40.75 6.32
C LEU A 128 -7.70 39.72 6.79
N ARG A 129 -6.40 40.07 6.76
CA ARG A 129 -5.33 39.18 7.25
C ARG A 129 -5.55 38.80 8.71
N ARG A 130 -5.81 39.78 9.59
CA ARG A 130 -6.08 39.54 11.02
C ARG A 130 -7.29 38.61 11.23
N ALA A 131 -8.39 38.86 10.51
CA ALA A 131 -9.59 38.04 10.63
C ALA A 131 -9.36 36.59 10.17
N ILE A 132 -8.62 36.38 9.08
CA ILE A 132 -8.27 35.03 8.59
C ILE A 132 -7.35 34.33 9.58
N THR A 133 -6.29 34.98 10.06
CA THR A 133 -5.36 34.39 11.02
C THR A 133 -6.09 33.96 12.29
N LYS A 134 -6.94 34.83 12.84
CA LYS A 134 -7.74 34.51 14.02
C LYS A 134 -8.66 33.32 13.77
N HIS A 135 -9.38 33.32 12.65
CA HIS A 135 -10.28 32.20 12.32
C HIS A 135 -9.55 30.87 12.14
N ILE A 136 -8.37 30.87 11.52
CA ILE A 136 -7.51 29.68 11.41
C ILE A 136 -7.06 29.19 12.80
N GLN A 137 -6.66 30.10 13.69
CA GLN A 137 -6.30 29.77 15.06
C GLN A 137 -7.48 29.18 15.84
N ASP A 138 -8.65 29.81 15.76
CA ASP A 138 -9.87 29.36 16.45
C ASP A 138 -10.33 28.00 15.92
N THR A 139 -10.36 27.79 14.60
CA THR A 139 -10.69 26.48 14.01
C THR A 139 -9.67 25.42 14.37
N TYR A 140 -8.38 25.78 14.44
CA TYR A 140 -7.35 24.87 14.90
C TYR A 140 -7.57 24.48 16.36
N ALA A 141 -7.83 25.44 17.25
CA ALA A 141 -8.11 25.19 18.66
C ALA A 141 -9.33 24.27 18.83
N LEU A 142 -10.44 24.57 18.17
CA LEU A 142 -11.63 23.72 18.14
C LEU A 142 -11.33 22.31 17.63
N SER A 143 -10.48 22.17 16.60
CA SER A 143 -10.09 20.86 16.09
C SER A 143 -9.27 20.04 17.08
N ILE A 144 -8.53 20.69 17.98
CA ILE A 144 -7.77 20.06 19.06
C ILE A 144 -8.71 19.69 20.22
N GLU A 145 -9.65 20.56 20.58
CA GLU A 145 -10.65 20.32 21.63
C GLU A 145 -11.55 19.12 21.30
N HIS A 146 -11.91 18.94 20.02
CA HIS A 146 -12.72 17.80 19.57
C HIS A 146 -11.92 16.48 19.42
N LEU A 147 -10.63 16.44 19.76
CA LEU A 147 -9.87 15.19 19.72
C LEU A 147 -10.31 14.26 20.85
N ASN A 148 -10.59 13.01 20.52
CA ASN A 148 -11.07 12.01 21.46
C ASN A 148 -10.19 10.75 21.41
N ILE A 149 -9.98 10.16 22.58
CA ILE A 149 -9.30 8.86 22.76
C ILE A 149 -10.16 7.72 22.21
N ILE A 150 -11.48 7.74 22.44
CA ILE A 150 -12.43 6.68 22.08
C ILE A 150 -12.47 6.48 20.56
N GLU A 151 -12.54 7.58 19.81
CA GLU A 151 -12.50 7.54 18.33
C GLU A 151 -11.07 7.38 17.77
N GLY A 152 -10.06 7.46 18.63
CA GLY A 152 -8.64 7.41 18.25
C GLY A 152 -8.18 8.60 17.39
N THR A 153 -8.92 9.71 17.37
CA THR A 153 -8.56 10.93 16.63
C THR A 153 -7.35 11.62 17.26
N LEU A 154 -7.27 11.62 18.60
CA LEU A 154 -6.10 12.11 19.35
C LEU A 154 -4.82 11.36 18.95
N TRP A 155 -4.87 10.03 18.95
CA TRP A 155 -3.73 9.18 18.60
C TRP A 155 -3.27 9.37 17.15
N ARG A 156 -4.21 9.52 16.21
CA ARG A 156 -3.90 9.83 14.80
C ARG A 156 -3.19 11.17 14.69
N ARG A 157 -3.68 12.20 15.39
CA ARG A 157 -3.08 13.55 15.39
C ARG A 157 -1.69 13.54 16.02
N ALA A 158 -1.55 12.95 17.22
CA ALA A 158 -0.27 12.82 17.91
C ALA A 158 0.75 12.06 17.07
N LYS A 159 0.34 10.97 16.40
CA LYS A 159 1.20 10.23 15.49
C LYS A 159 1.66 11.11 14.33
N TYR A 160 0.75 11.83 13.68
CA TYR A 160 1.10 12.73 12.58
C TYR A 160 2.14 13.78 13.00
N LEU A 161 1.95 14.41 14.17
CA LEU A 161 2.87 15.42 14.70
C LEU A 161 4.24 14.83 15.08
N LYS A 162 4.28 13.60 15.60
CA LYS A 162 5.54 12.91 15.96
C LYS A 162 6.27 12.32 14.74
N THR A 163 5.57 12.06 13.63
CA THR A 163 6.16 11.39 12.47
C THR A 163 6.90 12.42 11.61
N LYS A 164 8.23 12.45 11.71
CA LYS A 164 9.06 13.16 10.72
C LYS A 164 8.90 12.46 9.37
N ARG A 165 8.43 13.18 8.34
CA ARG A 165 8.47 12.69 6.95
C ARG A 165 9.92 12.77 6.49
N ASN A 166 10.59 11.62 6.44
CA ASN A 166 11.95 11.55 5.93
C ASN A 166 11.87 11.30 4.43
N ASN A 167 12.22 12.30 3.62
CA ASN A 167 12.51 12.08 2.22
C ASN A 167 13.76 11.20 2.13
N ILE A 168 13.78 10.28 1.16
CA ILE A 168 14.98 9.48 0.87
C ILE A 168 16.10 10.48 0.49
N PRO A 169 17.21 10.52 1.24
CA PRO A 169 18.31 11.44 0.96
C PRO A 169 19.01 11.03 -0.34
N LYS A 170 20.07 11.75 -0.72
CA LYS A 170 20.92 11.30 -1.83
C LYS A 170 21.45 9.90 -1.52
N LEU A 171 21.31 9.00 -2.48
CA LEU A 171 21.81 7.63 -2.36
C LEU A 171 23.15 7.53 -3.07
N LYS A 172 24.06 6.72 -2.52
CA LYS A 172 25.26 6.31 -3.24
C LYS A 172 24.97 5.01 -3.97
N ASN A 173 25.18 5.00 -5.27
CA ASN A 173 25.08 3.79 -6.06
C ASN A 173 26.27 2.86 -5.69
N PRO A 174 26.01 1.62 -5.22
CA PRO A 174 27.07 0.70 -4.85
C PRO A 174 27.95 0.24 -6.02
N ALA A 175 27.47 0.34 -7.27
CA ALA A 175 28.18 -0.18 -8.45
C ALA A 175 29.28 0.76 -8.95
N ASP A 176 29.03 2.07 -8.97
CA ASP A 176 29.88 3.09 -9.60
C ASP A 176 30.24 4.25 -8.65
N ASN A 177 29.80 4.19 -7.38
CA ASN A 177 29.90 5.28 -6.39
C ASN A 177 29.25 6.61 -6.81
N SER A 178 28.43 6.62 -7.86
CA SER A 178 27.71 7.82 -8.29
C SER A 178 26.63 8.21 -7.27
N SER A 179 26.27 9.50 -7.25
CA SER A 179 25.25 10.01 -6.32
C SER A 179 23.90 10.18 -7.02
N ALA A 180 22.93 9.38 -6.61
CA ALA A 180 21.54 9.49 -7.07
C ALA A 180 20.81 10.60 -6.28
N SER A 181 20.38 11.62 -7.01
CA SER A 181 19.80 12.85 -6.45
C SER A 181 18.33 13.03 -6.81
N THR A 182 17.93 12.65 -8.03
CA THR A 182 16.53 12.70 -8.48
C THR A 182 15.73 11.52 -7.93
N ASN A 183 14.39 11.65 -7.89
CA ASN A 183 13.55 10.54 -7.41
C ASN A 183 13.66 9.31 -8.33
N VAL A 184 13.82 9.53 -9.65
CA VAL A 184 14.04 8.46 -10.64
C VAL A 184 15.35 7.73 -10.35
N GLU A 185 16.47 8.44 -10.28
CA GLU A 185 17.79 7.84 -9.99
C GLU A 185 17.77 7.06 -8.68
N LYS A 186 17.13 7.60 -7.63
CA LYS A 186 17.00 6.89 -6.35
C LYS A 186 16.17 5.61 -6.48
N ALA A 187 15.10 5.65 -7.27
CA ALA A 187 14.26 4.49 -7.52
C ALA A 187 15.04 3.39 -8.26
N GLU A 188 15.80 3.73 -9.30
CA GLU A 188 16.65 2.79 -10.05
C GLU A 188 17.74 2.18 -9.15
N VAL A 189 18.51 3.00 -8.40
CA VAL A 189 19.57 2.48 -7.51
C VAL A 189 19.02 1.52 -6.45
N ILE A 190 17.83 1.79 -5.93
CA ILE A 190 17.16 0.87 -5.00
C ILE A 190 16.65 -0.38 -5.73
N ALA A 191 16.13 -0.24 -6.95
CA ALA A 191 15.66 -1.36 -7.76
C ALA A 191 16.80 -2.34 -8.06
N ASP A 192 17.94 -1.83 -8.53
CA ASP A 192 19.15 -2.63 -8.82
C ASP A 192 19.65 -3.36 -7.57
N HIS A 193 19.62 -2.70 -6.42
CA HIS A 193 19.95 -3.35 -5.15
C HIS A 193 18.99 -4.52 -4.83
N PHE A 194 17.69 -4.34 -5.08
CA PHE A 194 16.70 -5.38 -4.83
C PHE A 194 16.77 -6.52 -5.85
N VAL A 195 17.13 -6.28 -7.10
CA VAL A 195 17.38 -7.35 -8.09
C VAL A 195 18.44 -8.33 -7.57
N ASN A 196 19.53 -7.81 -7.01
CA ASN A 196 20.59 -8.62 -6.42
C ASN A 196 20.14 -9.36 -5.15
N GLN A 197 19.13 -8.85 -4.45
CA GLN A 197 18.57 -9.48 -3.26
C GLN A 197 17.64 -10.66 -3.60
N PHE A 198 16.92 -10.58 -4.72
CA PHE A 198 15.95 -11.56 -5.20
C PHE A 198 16.60 -12.62 -6.12
N GLN A 199 17.82 -13.06 -5.81
CA GLN A 199 18.52 -14.11 -6.56
C GLN A 199 18.29 -15.49 -5.93
N ILE A 200 18.29 -16.51 -6.77
CA ILE A 200 18.18 -17.92 -6.36
C ILE A 200 19.47 -18.29 -5.60
N ASN A 201 19.35 -18.97 -4.45
CA ASN A 201 20.51 -19.63 -3.86
C ASN A 201 20.86 -20.86 -4.70
N ASP A 202 22.15 -21.14 -4.90
CA ASP A 202 22.67 -22.22 -5.75
C ASP A 202 22.41 -23.64 -5.18
N ILE A 203 21.12 -23.98 -5.04
CA ILE A 203 20.61 -25.21 -4.43
C ILE A 203 19.70 -25.94 -5.45
N GLY A 204 19.88 -25.64 -6.75
CA GLY A 204 19.13 -26.30 -7.82
C GLY A 204 19.39 -27.81 -7.84
N ASN A 205 18.34 -28.60 -8.10
CA ASN A 205 18.47 -30.04 -8.29
C ASN A 205 17.73 -30.43 -9.59
N PRO A 206 18.45 -30.84 -10.65
CA PRO A 206 17.85 -31.19 -11.94
C PRO A 206 16.79 -32.30 -11.87
N ARG A 207 16.91 -33.26 -10.93
CA ARG A 207 15.93 -34.34 -10.75
C ARG A 207 14.60 -33.81 -10.21
N THR A 208 14.69 -32.85 -9.30
CA THR A 208 13.54 -32.14 -8.72
C THR A 208 12.77 -31.39 -9.82
N GLU A 209 13.50 -30.68 -10.69
CA GLU A 209 12.91 -29.90 -11.79
C GLU A 209 12.21 -30.77 -12.84
N ASN A 210 12.77 -31.94 -13.16
CA ASN A 210 12.14 -32.89 -14.09
C ASN A 210 10.86 -33.50 -13.52
N THR A 211 10.83 -33.83 -12.22
CA THR A 211 9.63 -34.39 -11.56
C THR A 211 8.47 -33.40 -11.55
N VAL A 212 8.77 -32.11 -11.38
CA VAL A 212 7.76 -31.04 -11.45
C VAL A 212 7.12 -30.98 -12.83
N LYS A 213 7.91 -31.08 -13.91
CA LYS A 213 7.42 -31.00 -15.30
C LYS A 213 6.46 -32.12 -15.69
N THR A 214 6.65 -33.35 -15.17
CA THR A 214 5.89 -34.54 -15.61
C THR A 214 4.52 -34.70 -14.92
N SER A 215 4.23 -33.97 -13.83
CA SER A 215 3.14 -34.33 -12.90
C SER A 215 1.78 -33.65 -13.13
N ILE A 216 1.47 -33.14 -14.33
CA ILE A 216 0.37 -32.17 -14.53
C ILE A 216 -0.84 -32.71 -15.31
N GLU A 217 -1.73 -33.53 -14.71
CA GLU A 217 -3.09 -33.77 -15.27
C GLU A 217 -4.25 -33.98 -14.25
N ASN A 218 -5.43 -33.54 -14.69
CA ASN A 218 -6.83 -33.68 -14.23
C ASN A 218 -7.19 -33.90 -12.75
N PHE A 219 -7.79 -32.87 -12.14
CA PHE A 219 -8.57 -32.96 -10.89
C PHE A 219 -9.65 -31.88 -10.82
N ASP A 220 -10.71 -32.16 -10.06
CA ASP A 220 -11.87 -31.29 -9.92
C ASP A 220 -11.58 -30.06 -9.03
N THR A 221 -12.07 -28.90 -9.45
CA THR A 221 -11.78 -27.61 -8.79
C THR A 221 -12.91 -27.19 -7.87
N THR A 222 -12.57 -26.65 -6.70
CA THR A 222 -13.57 -26.09 -5.79
C THR A 222 -14.02 -24.71 -6.28
N LYS A 223 -15.28 -24.61 -6.71
CA LYS A 223 -15.89 -23.36 -7.19
C LYS A 223 -15.80 -22.24 -6.14
N VAL A 224 -15.34 -21.07 -6.58
CA VAL A 224 -15.35 -19.80 -5.83
C VAL A 224 -16.79 -19.35 -5.65
N ARG A 225 -17.17 -19.14 -4.39
CA ARG A 225 -18.48 -18.61 -4.00
C ARG A 225 -18.42 -17.09 -3.85
N LEU A 226 -19.56 -16.44 -4.11
CA LEU A 226 -19.71 -15.01 -3.87
C LEU A 226 -19.44 -14.64 -2.40
N SER A 227 -19.82 -15.51 -1.45
CA SER A 227 -19.60 -15.28 -0.02
C SER A 227 -18.11 -15.07 0.31
N GLU A 228 -17.21 -15.89 -0.25
CA GLU A 228 -15.76 -15.78 -0.06
C GLU A 228 -15.26 -14.38 -0.47
N ILE A 229 -15.76 -13.85 -1.59
CA ILE A 229 -15.43 -12.52 -2.08
C ILE A 229 -15.97 -11.46 -1.12
N THR A 230 -17.25 -11.54 -0.76
CA THR A 230 -17.87 -10.53 0.11
C THR A 230 -17.24 -10.48 1.50
N GLU A 231 -16.86 -11.63 2.08
CA GLU A 231 -16.16 -11.71 3.37
C GLU A 231 -14.78 -11.06 3.30
N PHE A 232 -14.03 -11.36 2.23
CA PHE A 232 -12.74 -10.70 2.00
C PHE A 232 -12.92 -9.18 1.93
N ILE A 233 -13.83 -8.70 1.09
CA ILE A 233 -14.09 -7.26 0.89
C ILE A 233 -14.44 -6.60 2.23
N LYS A 234 -15.33 -7.21 3.02
CA LYS A 234 -15.73 -6.70 4.34
C LYS A 234 -14.52 -6.57 5.28
N SER A 235 -13.64 -7.59 5.31
CA SER A 235 -12.45 -7.62 6.16
C SER A 235 -11.35 -6.61 5.76
N THR A 236 -11.36 -6.10 4.52
CA THR A 236 -10.33 -5.16 4.06
C THR A 236 -10.41 -3.80 4.77
N LYS A 237 -9.25 -3.24 5.11
CA LYS A 237 -9.15 -1.89 5.71
C LYS A 237 -9.14 -0.82 4.60
N ILE A 238 -10.01 0.18 4.68
CA ILE A 238 -10.23 1.16 3.61
C ILE A 238 -8.97 1.98 3.27
N ASN A 239 -8.23 2.43 4.27
CA ASN A 239 -7.11 3.37 4.10
C ASN A 239 -5.77 2.67 3.80
N LYS A 240 -5.78 1.71 2.87
CA LYS A 240 -4.57 1.03 2.40
C LYS A 240 -4.18 1.55 1.03
N ALA A 241 -2.87 1.68 0.79
CA ALA A 241 -2.35 2.10 -0.50
C ALA A 241 -2.69 1.07 -1.59
N PRO A 242 -3.10 1.52 -2.79
CA PRO A 242 -3.36 0.63 -3.92
C PRO A 242 -2.05 0.09 -4.52
N GLY A 243 -2.17 -0.97 -5.32
CA GLY A 243 -1.09 -1.46 -6.18
C GLY A 243 -0.86 -0.55 -7.38
N ILE A 244 -0.15 -1.08 -8.38
CA ILE A 244 0.11 -0.37 -9.65
C ILE A 244 -1.16 -0.13 -10.47
N ASP A 245 -2.20 -0.94 -10.26
CA ASP A 245 -3.51 -0.84 -10.90
C ASP A 245 -4.38 0.31 -10.38
N GLY A 246 -3.97 0.99 -9.30
CA GLY A 246 -4.73 2.10 -8.73
C GLY A 246 -6.05 1.72 -8.03
N ILE A 247 -6.43 0.43 -8.00
CA ILE A 247 -7.67 -0.01 -7.35
C ILE A 247 -7.53 0.04 -5.83
N THR A 248 -8.29 0.93 -5.20
CA THR A 248 -8.32 1.11 -3.74
C THR A 248 -9.32 0.17 -3.06
N ASN A 249 -9.08 -0.14 -1.77
CA ASN A 249 -10.04 -0.89 -0.96
C ASN A 249 -11.38 -0.17 -0.81
N LYS A 250 -11.39 1.18 -0.92
CA LYS A 250 -12.62 1.99 -0.90
C LYS A 250 -13.49 1.74 -2.13
N MET A 251 -12.89 1.66 -3.32
CA MET A 251 -13.58 1.26 -4.56
C MET A 251 -14.15 -0.15 -4.41
N LEU A 252 -13.34 -1.09 -3.91
CA LEU A 252 -13.72 -2.49 -3.74
C LEU A 252 -14.97 -2.65 -2.84
N LYS A 253 -15.04 -1.92 -1.73
CA LYS A 253 -16.21 -1.93 -0.83
C LYS A 253 -17.47 -1.32 -1.45
N ASN A 254 -17.34 -0.55 -2.52
CA ASN A 254 -18.46 0.10 -3.20
C ASN A 254 -18.83 -0.57 -4.53
N LEU A 255 -18.23 -1.71 -4.88
CA LEU A 255 -18.63 -2.47 -6.07
C LEU A 255 -20.08 -2.97 -5.93
N PRO A 256 -20.91 -2.84 -6.99
CA PRO A 256 -22.26 -3.39 -6.96
C PRO A 256 -22.25 -4.92 -7.15
N LEU A 257 -23.33 -5.57 -6.73
CA LEU A 257 -23.49 -7.03 -6.76
C LEU A 257 -23.18 -7.65 -8.14
N LYS A 258 -23.60 -6.98 -9.22
CA LYS A 258 -23.34 -7.37 -10.62
C LYS A 258 -21.84 -7.60 -10.87
N ILE A 259 -20.99 -6.70 -10.38
CA ILE A 259 -19.53 -6.77 -10.55
C ILE A 259 -18.94 -7.86 -9.67
N LEU A 260 -19.45 -8.05 -8.45
CA LEU A 260 -19.00 -9.11 -7.56
C LEU A 260 -19.29 -10.52 -8.13
N LEU A 261 -20.45 -10.69 -8.76
CA LEU A 261 -20.81 -11.93 -9.47
C LEU A 261 -19.88 -12.17 -10.67
N LYS A 262 -19.60 -11.13 -11.45
CA LYS A 262 -18.65 -11.21 -12.57
C LYS A 262 -17.26 -11.60 -12.10
N LEU A 263 -16.76 -10.98 -11.01
CA LEU A 263 -15.48 -11.33 -10.39
C LEU A 263 -15.47 -12.80 -9.93
N ALA A 264 -16.54 -13.28 -9.29
CA ALA A 264 -16.64 -14.69 -8.87
C ALA A 264 -16.47 -15.64 -10.06
N ASN A 265 -17.11 -15.34 -11.19
CA ASN A 265 -16.95 -16.14 -12.40
C ASN A 265 -15.53 -16.06 -12.98
N LEU A 266 -14.92 -14.88 -13.01
CA LEU A 266 -13.52 -14.73 -13.46
C LEU A 266 -12.54 -15.50 -12.59
N TYR A 267 -12.68 -15.46 -11.25
CA TYR A 267 -11.85 -16.29 -10.38
C TYR A 267 -12.11 -17.79 -10.57
N ASN A 268 -13.34 -18.20 -10.89
CA ASN A 268 -13.60 -19.60 -11.26
C ASN A 268 -12.85 -20.00 -12.53
N TYR A 269 -12.82 -19.16 -13.57
CA TYR A 269 -12.00 -19.41 -14.76
C TYR A 269 -10.51 -19.43 -14.44
N MET A 270 -10.04 -18.54 -13.56
CA MET A 270 -8.66 -18.54 -13.06
C MET A 270 -8.26 -19.90 -12.44
N PHE A 271 -9.13 -20.48 -11.61
CA PHE A 271 -8.91 -21.82 -11.06
C PHE A 271 -9.05 -22.94 -12.10
N LYS A 272 -10.02 -22.85 -13.02
CA LYS A 272 -10.21 -23.82 -14.13
C LYS A 272 -8.97 -23.90 -15.02
N LEU A 273 -8.45 -22.75 -15.43
CA LEU A 273 -7.26 -22.62 -16.29
C LEU A 273 -5.93 -22.77 -15.52
N LYS A 274 -5.97 -22.83 -14.18
CA LYS A 274 -4.79 -22.92 -13.30
C LYS A 274 -3.78 -21.79 -13.53
N TYR A 275 -4.27 -20.64 -13.97
CA TYR A 275 -3.47 -19.51 -14.43
C TYR A 275 -3.64 -18.32 -13.50
N PHE A 276 -2.53 -17.79 -12.98
CA PHE A 276 -2.53 -16.56 -12.21
C PHE A 276 -2.25 -15.36 -13.13
N PRO A 277 -3.10 -14.33 -13.14
CA PRO A 277 -2.98 -13.24 -14.09
C PRO A 277 -1.63 -12.51 -14.07
N GLN A 278 -1.00 -12.34 -15.24
CA GLN A 278 0.24 -11.61 -15.46
C GLN A 278 0.14 -10.15 -15.04
N CYS A 279 -0.98 -9.48 -15.30
CA CYS A 279 -1.22 -8.10 -14.84
C CYS A 279 -1.15 -7.96 -13.29
N TRP A 280 -1.25 -9.06 -12.56
CA TRP A 280 -1.17 -9.11 -11.10
C TRP A 280 0.20 -9.56 -10.58
N LYS A 281 1.13 -9.98 -11.46
CA LYS A 281 2.47 -10.42 -11.09
C LYS A 281 3.49 -9.30 -10.99
N THR A 282 3.09 -8.07 -11.32
CA THR A 282 3.90 -6.86 -11.13
C THR A 282 3.57 -6.19 -9.80
N ALA A 283 4.57 -6.05 -8.93
CA ALA A 283 4.44 -5.39 -7.63
C ALA A 283 5.07 -3.99 -7.64
N ARG A 284 4.39 -2.99 -7.05
CA ARG A 284 5.02 -1.69 -6.79
C ARG A 284 5.67 -1.71 -5.40
N ILE A 285 6.98 -1.65 -5.33
CA ILE A 285 7.77 -1.68 -4.09
C ILE A 285 7.90 -0.27 -3.52
N LEU A 286 7.49 -0.11 -2.27
CA LEU A 286 7.76 1.08 -1.47
C LEU A 286 8.94 0.79 -0.51
N PRO A 287 10.10 1.44 -0.67
CA PRO A 287 11.24 1.21 0.19
C PRO A 287 11.01 1.85 1.57
N ILE A 288 11.08 1.05 2.63
CA ILE A 288 10.95 1.53 4.02
C ILE A 288 12.28 1.41 4.75
N LEU A 289 12.79 2.52 5.28
CA LEU A 289 14.03 2.56 6.04
C LEU A 289 13.94 1.66 7.30
N LYS A 290 14.95 0.81 7.50
CA LYS A 290 15.13 0.02 8.72
C LYS A 290 15.43 0.96 9.90
N PRO A 291 14.77 0.80 11.06
CA PRO A 291 15.06 1.61 12.24
C PRO A 291 16.55 1.64 12.58
N GLY A 292 17.11 2.83 12.79
CA GLY A 292 18.52 3.02 13.19
C GLY A 292 19.57 2.73 12.11
N LYS A 293 19.18 2.53 10.84
CA LYS A 293 20.13 2.32 9.73
C LYS A 293 20.37 3.59 8.91
N ASP A 294 21.53 3.65 8.27
CA ASP A 294 21.97 4.79 7.45
C ASP A 294 21.07 4.97 6.21
N PRO A 295 20.36 6.10 6.08
CA PRO A 295 19.42 6.31 4.98
C PRO A 295 20.09 6.57 3.62
N THR A 296 21.40 6.77 3.56
CA THR A 296 22.14 7.01 2.30
C THR A 296 22.48 5.71 1.55
N LYS A 297 22.28 4.55 2.19
CA LYS A 297 22.63 3.24 1.65
C LYS A 297 21.38 2.43 1.25
N PRO A 298 21.31 1.87 0.02
CA PRO A 298 20.16 1.06 -0.42
C PRO A 298 19.84 -0.14 0.48
N ILE A 299 20.87 -0.79 1.06
CA ILE A 299 20.72 -1.96 1.95
C ILE A 299 19.92 -1.66 3.24
N SER A 300 19.82 -0.39 3.61
CA SER A 300 19.07 0.06 4.77
C SER A 300 17.56 0.02 4.56
N TYR A 301 17.07 -0.19 3.34
CA TYR A 301 15.65 -0.19 3.02
C TYR A 301 15.08 -1.62 2.96
N ARG A 302 13.82 -1.77 3.36
CA ARG A 302 13.02 -2.98 3.19
C ARG A 302 12.13 -2.83 1.95
N PRO A 303 12.05 -3.84 1.07
CA PRO A 303 11.13 -3.82 -0.05
C PRO A 303 9.72 -4.17 0.43
N ILE A 304 8.79 -3.19 0.52
CA ILE A 304 7.38 -3.48 0.80
C ILE A 304 6.58 -3.49 -0.49
N SER A 305 6.04 -4.65 -0.87
CA SER A 305 5.29 -4.84 -2.11
C SER A 305 3.83 -4.39 -1.98
N LEU A 306 3.44 -3.39 -2.76
CA LEU A 306 2.05 -3.00 -2.98
C LEU A 306 1.49 -3.78 -4.17
N LEU A 307 0.75 -4.85 -3.85
CA LEU A 307 0.02 -5.64 -4.84
C LEU A 307 -1.39 -5.09 -5.08
N SER A 308 -1.92 -5.33 -6.28
CA SER A 308 -3.31 -5.09 -6.64
C SER A 308 -4.26 -5.67 -5.59
N THR A 309 -5.34 -4.97 -5.28
CA THR A 309 -6.34 -5.46 -4.34
C THR A 309 -7.10 -6.67 -4.90
N LEU A 310 -7.33 -6.72 -6.21
CA LEU A 310 -7.92 -7.87 -6.88
C LEU A 310 -6.95 -9.06 -6.89
N SER A 311 -5.66 -8.82 -7.11
CA SER A 311 -4.60 -9.84 -6.95
C SER A 311 -4.62 -10.43 -5.54
N LYS A 312 -4.68 -9.58 -4.51
CA LYS A 312 -4.76 -10.00 -3.09
C LYS A 312 -6.00 -10.84 -2.76
N LEU A 313 -7.13 -10.57 -3.41
CA LEU A 313 -8.33 -11.42 -3.29
C LEU A 313 -8.07 -12.79 -3.92
N GLY A 314 -7.50 -12.84 -5.13
CA GLY A 314 -7.10 -14.10 -5.77
C GLY A 314 -6.14 -14.92 -4.90
N GLU A 315 -5.10 -14.26 -4.38
CA GLU A 315 -4.18 -14.81 -3.39
C GLU A 315 -4.91 -15.43 -2.20
N LYS A 316 -5.86 -14.71 -1.60
CA LYS A 316 -6.63 -15.21 -0.46
C LYS A 316 -7.44 -16.46 -0.81
N LEU A 317 -8.03 -16.52 -2.01
CA LEU A 317 -8.82 -17.66 -2.47
C LEU A 317 -7.94 -18.91 -2.65
N ILE A 318 -6.74 -18.75 -3.23
CA ILE A 318 -5.78 -19.86 -3.36
C ILE A 318 -5.30 -20.29 -1.97
N LEU A 319 -4.96 -19.33 -1.11
CA LEU A 319 -4.45 -19.59 0.24
C LEU A 319 -5.47 -20.36 1.10
N THR A 320 -6.75 -20.02 0.97
CA THR A 320 -7.82 -20.70 1.70
C THR A 320 -7.91 -22.17 1.32
N ARG A 321 -7.77 -22.48 0.01
CA ARG A 321 -7.73 -23.85 -0.51
C ARG A 321 -6.47 -24.59 -0.07
N TYR A 322 -5.32 -23.92 -0.14
CA TYR A 322 -4.04 -24.44 0.35
C TYR A 322 -4.12 -24.83 1.83
N LEU A 323 -4.53 -23.90 2.70
CA LEU A 323 -4.62 -24.15 4.14
C LEU A 323 -5.65 -25.23 4.50
N LYS A 324 -6.77 -25.31 3.77
CA LYS A 324 -7.75 -26.38 3.94
C LYS A 324 -7.10 -27.75 3.72
N HIS A 325 -6.32 -27.89 2.64
CA HIS A 325 -5.60 -29.12 2.36
C HIS A 325 -4.48 -29.38 3.38
N ALA A 326 -3.63 -28.38 3.64
CA ALA A 326 -2.50 -28.49 4.56
C ALA A 326 -2.92 -28.96 5.97
N ARG A 327 -4.05 -28.45 6.47
CA ARG A 327 -4.61 -28.91 7.77
C ARG A 327 -5.12 -30.34 7.72
N ARG A 328 -5.76 -30.75 6.62
CA ARG A 328 -6.26 -32.12 6.44
C ARG A 328 -5.13 -33.14 6.51
N ILE A 329 -3.97 -32.82 5.94
CA ILE A 329 -2.77 -33.67 5.96
C ILE A 329 -1.81 -33.36 7.12
N ARG A 330 -2.20 -32.49 8.05
CA ARG A 330 -1.45 -32.13 9.28
C ARG A 330 -0.02 -31.67 9.02
N ILE A 331 0.21 -30.89 7.96
CA ILE A 331 1.53 -30.29 7.68
C ILE A 331 1.99 -29.33 8.80
N PRO A 332 1.15 -28.38 9.27
CA PRO A 332 1.60 -27.47 10.32
C PRO A 332 1.93 -28.24 11.59
N ILE A 333 3.20 -28.22 12.01
CA ILE A 333 3.60 -28.80 13.29
C ILE A 333 2.92 -28.04 14.44
N PRO A 334 2.56 -28.71 15.55
CA PRO A 334 1.90 -28.07 16.69
C PRO A 334 2.68 -26.87 17.27
N GLN A 335 4.01 -26.87 17.11
CA GLN A 335 4.92 -25.83 17.59
C GLN A 335 5.04 -24.63 16.64
N GLN A 336 4.39 -24.65 15.47
CA GLN A 336 4.37 -23.54 14.52
C GLN A 336 3.30 -22.52 14.93
N PHE A 337 3.71 -21.51 15.70
CA PHE A 337 2.81 -20.46 16.19
C PHE A 337 2.78 -19.25 15.24
N GLY A 338 3.88 -19.02 14.52
CA GLY A 338 3.98 -17.98 13.50
C GLY A 338 2.94 -18.20 12.41
N PHE A 339 2.13 -17.17 12.17
CA PHE A 339 1.11 -17.13 11.11
C PHE A 339 -0.02 -18.18 11.22
N THR A 340 -0.11 -18.88 12.36
CA THR A 340 -1.17 -19.86 12.64
C THR A 340 -2.41 -19.19 13.20
N PRO A 341 -3.59 -19.37 12.57
CA PRO A 341 -4.83 -18.80 13.08
C PRO A 341 -5.08 -19.21 14.53
N LYS A 342 -5.47 -18.23 15.35
CA LYS A 342 -5.73 -18.37 16.80
C LYS A 342 -4.50 -18.62 17.68
N LEU A 343 -3.29 -18.65 17.12
CA LEU A 343 -2.04 -18.65 17.89
C LEU A 343 -1.37 -17.26 17.82
N SER A 344 -0.56 -16.94 18.83
CA SER A 344 0.13 -15.66 18.94
C SER A 344 1.53 -15.84 19.53
N THR A 345 2.33 -14.79 19.45
CA THR A 345 3.67 -14.75 20.05
C THR A 345 3.63 -14.92 21.57
N THR A 346 2.56 -14.47 22.23
CA THR A 346 2.38 -14.63 23.68
C THR A 346 2.20 -16.10 24.06
N HIS A 347 1.45 -16.88 23.28
CA HIS A 347 1.30 -18.31 23.53
C HIS A 347 2.65 -19.05 23.34
N GLN A 348 3.45 -18.68 22.33
CA GLN A 348 4.76 -19.29 22.11
C GLN A 348 5.74 -18.93 23.23
N LEU A 349 5.68 -17.68 23.73
CA LEU A 349 6.49 -17.26 24.87
C LEU A 349 6.13 -18.05 26.13
N LEU A 350 4.83 -18.21 26.42
CA LEU A 350 4.36 -18.99 27.56
C LEU A 350 4.92 -20.42 27.52
N ARG A 351 4.79 -21.09 26.37
CA ARG A 351 5.33 -22.44 26.16
C ARG A 351 6.84 -22.53 26.42
N VAL A 352 7.63 -21.57 25.93
CA VAL A 352 9.08 -21.55 26.16
C VAL A 352 9.40 -21.33 27.63
N VAL A 353 8.66 -20.45 28.31
CA VAL A 353 8.83 -20.18 29.75
C VAL A 353 8.49 -21.42 30.57
N GLU A 354 7.38 -22.10 30.28
CA GLU A 354 6.99 -23.35 30.93
C GLU A 354 8.09 -24.41 30.82
N HIS A 355 8.64 -24.61 29.61
CA HIS A 355 9.73 -25.57 29.41
C HIS A 355 10.99 -25.24 30.23
N ILE A 356 11.33 -23.95 30.37
CA ILE A 356 12.44 -23.49 31.20
C ILE A 356 12.14 -23.74 32.69
N LEU A 357 10.91 -23.50 33.14
CA LEU A 357 10.51 -23.70 34.54
C LEU A 357 10.48 -25.19 34.92
N GLU A 358 10.01 -26.06 34.02
CA GLU A 358 10.03 -27.51 34.19
C GLU A 358 11.46 -28.05 34.30
N GLY A 359 12.35 -27.60 33.43
CA GLY A 359 13.77 -27.92 33.49
C GLY A 359 14.40 -27.49 34.81
N LYS A 360 14.10 -26.27 35.27
CA LYS A 360 14.54 -25.75 36.57
C LYS A 360 14.01 -26.58 37.73
N SER A 361 12.72 -26.94 37.73
CA SER A 361 12.10 -27.77 38.78
C SER A 361 12.73 -29.16 38.84
N SER A 362 13.15 -29.68 37.69
CA SER A 362 13.79 -31.00 37.57
C SER A 362 15.31 -30.96 37.80
N LYS A 363 15.87 -29.80 38.19
CA LYS A 363 17.32 -29.55 38.35
C LYS A 363 18.14 -29.87 37.09
N LEU A 364 17.53 -29.74 35.91
CA LEU A 364 18.19 -29.93 34.62
C LEU A 364 18.81 -28.62 34.14
N ILE A 365 19.86 -28.72 33.32
CA ILE A 365 20.41 -27.59 32.58
C ILE A 365 19.58 -27.42 31.31
N THR A 366 18.90 -26.28 31.19
CA THR A 366 18.12 -25.93 30.00
C THR A 366 18.91 -24.96 29.12
N ALA A 367 19.15 -25.32 27.87
CA ALA A 367 19.78 -24.47 26.86
C ALA A 367 18.76 -24.04 25.80
N ALA A 368 18.91 -22.82 25.26
CA ALA A 368 18.09 -22.31 24.18
C ALA A 368 18.95 -21.92 22.98
N ILE A 369 18.55 -22.36 21.79
CA ILE A 369 19.20 -22.02 20.52
C ILE A 369 18.21 -21.20 19.69
N PHE A 370 18.60 -19.97 19.35
CA PHE A 370 17.79 -19.08 18.52
C PHE A 370 18.37 -19.04 17.10
N LEU A 371 17.57 -19.48 16.13
CA LEU A 371 17.92 -19.49 14.71
C LEU A 371 17.14 -18.39 14.00
N ASP A 372 17.83 -17.55 13.22
CA ASP A 372 17.21 -16.55 12.36
C ASP A 372 17.63 -16.78 10.90
N ILE A 373 16.65 -16.87 10.00
CA ILE A 373 16.89 -17.11 8.58
C ILE A 373 16.95 -15.76 7.87
N ALA A 374 18.16 -15.39 7.43
CA ALA A 374 18.37 -14.15 6.71
C ALA A 374 17.55 -14.11 5.40
N LYS A 375 16.67 -13.10 5.28
CA LYS A 375 15.88 -12.82 4.07
C LYS A 375 15.03 -14.02 3.59
N ALA A 376 14.43 -14.77 4.52
CA ALA A 376 13.67 -16.00 4.24
C ALA A 376 12.63 -15.88 3.09
N PHE A 377 11.94 -14.74 2.99
CA PHE A 377 10.92 -14.52 1.96
C PHE A 377 11.49 -14.07 0.60
N ASP A 378 12.69 -13.50 0.58
CA ASP A 378 13.29 -12.96 -0.65
C ASP A 378 14.09 -14.02 -1.41
N LYS A 379 14.37 -15.17 -0.77
CA LYS A 379 15.24 -16.24 -1.28
C LYS A 379 14.53 -17.59 -1.39
N VAL A 380 13.21 -17.60 -1.45
CA VAL A 380 12.44 -18.85 -1.57
C VAL A 380 12.78 -19.54 -2.89
N TRP A 381 13.25 -20.80 -2.80
CA TRP A 381 13.52 -21.64 -3.96
C TRP A 381 12.21 -22.23 -4.49
N THR A 382 11.70 -21.65 -5.57
CA THR A 382 10.40 -22.00 -6.18
C THR A 382 10.30 -23.48 -6.54
N GLN A 383 11.32 -24.07 -7.17
CA GLN A 383 11.27 -25.48 -7.58
C GLN A 383 11.24 -26.43 -6.38
N GLY A 384 12.04 -26.16 -5.35
CA GLY A 384 12.03 -26.94 -4.11
C GLY A 384 10.68 -26.88 -3.38
N LEU A 385 10.05 -25.71 -3.37
CA LEU A 385 8.69 -25.55 -2.84
C LEU A 385 7.68 -26.41 -3.64
N ILE A 386 7.66 -26.30 -4.97
CA ILE A 386 6.72 -27.05 -5.80
C ILE A 386 6.93 -28.56 -5.60
N HIS A 387 8.19 -29.01 -5.54
CA HIS A 387 8.51 -30.40 -5.22
C HIS A 387 7.97 -30.85 -3.87
N LYS A 388 8.17 -30.05 -2.80
CA LYS A 388 7.57 -30.35 -1.49
C LYS A 388 6.05 -30.49 -1.57
N LEU A 389 5.36 -29.62 -2.33
CA LEU A 389 3.91 -29.71 -2.50
C LEU A 389 3.48 -31.00 -3.21
N ILE A 390 4.24 -31.44 -4.22
CA ILE A 390 4.02 -32.72 -4.91
C ILE A 390 4.22 -33.88 -3.92
N SER A 391 5.33 -33.88 -3.17
CA SER A 391 5.66 -34.92 -2.18
C SER A 391 4.61 -35.00 -1.06
N TYR A 392 4.04 -33.87 -0.65
CA TYR A 392 2.92 -33.80 0.30
C TYR A 392 1.55 -34.12 -0.30
N LYS A 393 1.47 -34.50 -1.58
CA LYS A 393 0.24 -34.89 -2.29
C LYS A 393 -0.81 -33.79 -2.31
N PHE A 394 -0.40 -32.53 -2.48
CA PHE A 394 -1.35 -31.45 -2.72
C PHE A 394 -2.15 -31.68 -4.00
N PRO A 395 -3.39 -31.17 -4.08
CA PRO A 395 -4.20 -31.28 -5.29
C PRO A 395 -3.48 -30.55 -6.42
N HIS A 396 -3.42 -31.19 -7.58
CA HIS A 396 -2.59 -30.72 -8.67
C HIS A 396 -2.95 -29.28 -9.12
N TYR A 397 -4.24 -28.93 -9.16
CA TYR A 397 -4.68 -27.58 -9.53
C TYR A 397 -4.13 -26.49 -8.58
N ILE A 398 -3.93 -26.81 -7.29
CA ILE A 398 -3.32 -25.89 -6.31
C ILE A 398 -1.83 -25.72 -6.62
N ILE A 399 -1.15 -26.81 -6.95
CA ILE A 399 0.28 -26.77 -7.31
C ILE A 399 0.48 -25.92 -8.57
N ALA A 400 -0.29 -26.19 -9.63
CA ALA A 400 -0.21 -25.47 -10.90
C ALA A 400 -0.48 -23.97 -10.75
N ILE A 401 -1.51 -23.57 -10.00
CA ILE A 401 -1.80 -22.14 -9.82
C ILE A 401 -0.77 -21.44 -8.92
N ILE A 402 -0.18 -22.14 -7.94
CA ILE A 402 0.93 -21.60 -7.13
C ILE A 402 2.18 -21.44 -7.99
N GLN A 403 2.48 -22.40 -8.85
CA GLN A 403 3.58 -22.30 -9.81
C GLN A 403 3.37 -21.11 -10.74
N SER A 404 2.16 -20.96 -11.31
CA SER A 404 1.78 -19.81 -12.13
C SER A 404 1.92 -18.49 -11.38
N TYR A 405 1.54 -18.45 -10.10
CA TYR A 405 1.69 -17.26 -9.22
C TYR A 405 3.14 -16.86 -8.96
N LEU A 406 4.06 -17.83 -8.88
CA LEU A 406 5.48 -17.59 -8.55
C LEU A 406 6.35 -17.28 -9.77
N GLN A 407 5.94 -17.67 -10.97
CA GLN A 407 6.69 -17.45 -12.21
C GLN A 407 6.44 -16.06 -12.82
N ASP A 408 7.42 -15.56 -13.59
CA ASP A 408 7.36 -14.33 -14.40
C ASP A 408 6.96 -13.08 -13.61
N ARG A 409 7.46 -12.96 -12.37
CA ARG A 409 7.16 -11.83 -11.50
C ARG A 409 8.07 -10.66 -11.77
N HIS A 410 7.49 -9.47 -11.68
CA HIS A 410 8.18 -8.21 -11.91
C HIS A 410 7.94 -7.25 -10.74
N PHE A 411 8.81 -6.26 -10.59
CA PHE A 411 8.59 -5.16 -9.66
C PHE A 411 9.06 -3.83 -10.21
N THR A 412 8.47 -2.76 -9.71
CA THR A 412 8.97 -1.38 -9.85
C THR A 412 9.21 -0.81 -8.46
N VAL A 413 10.20 0.07 -8.29
CA VAL A 413 10.41 0.78 -7.02
C VAL A 413 9.82 2.18 -7.13
N SER A 414 9.02 2.59 -6.14
CA SER A 414 8.40 3.91 -6.12
C SER A 414 9.06 4.81 -5.07
N VAL A 415 9.60 5.94 -5.49
CA VAL A 415 10.15 6.99 -4.61
C VAL A 415 9.37 8.28 -4.87
N ASN A 416 8.64 8.77 -3.87
CA ASN A 416 7.83 10.00 -3.97
C ASN A 416 6.90 10.03 -5.20
N ASN A 417 6.20 8.93 -5.47
CA ASN A 417 5.30 8.72 -6.63
C ASN A 417 5.99 8.71 -8.00
N THR A 418 7.32 8.55 -8.03
CA THR A 418 8.07 8.28 -9.26
C THR A 418 8.52 6.83 -9.24
N ASP A 419 8.15 6.09 -10.29
CA ASP A 419 8.43 4.65 -10.41
C ASP A 419 9.70 4.41 -11.24
N SER A 420 10.47 3.39 -10.88
CA SER A 420 11.60 2.89 -11.66
C SER A 420 11.14 2.09 -12.89
N THR A 421 12.11 1.74 -13.74
CA THR A 421 11.94 0.70 -14.75
C THR A 421 11.50 -0.64 -14.12
N PRO A 422 10.63 -1.42 -14.79
CA PRO A 422 10.25 -2.75 -14.32
C PRO A 422 11.44 -3.71 -14.34
N GLN A 423 11.68 -4.39 -13.22
CA GLN A 423 12.73 -5.37 -13.03
C GLN A 423 12.13 -6.76 -12.78
N ALA A 424 12.80 -7.82 -13.24
CA ALA A 424 12.37 -9.20 -13.01
C ALA A 424 12.77 -9.70 -11.61
N ILE A 425 11.95 -10.58 -11.02
CA ILE A 425 12.22 -11.25 -9.75
C ILE A 425 12.62 -12.71 -10.04
N SER A 426 13.86 -13.07 -9.75
CA SER A 426 14.35 -14.45 -9.94
C SER A 426 13.98 -15.38 -8.79
N ALA A 427 13.84 -14.86 -7.57
CA ALA A 427 13.52 -15.63 -6.37
C ALA A 427 12.70 -14.83 -5.34
N GLY A 428 12.01 -15.57 -4.48
CA GLY A 428 11.27 -14.99 -3.37
C GLY A 428 9.82 -14.62 -3.67
N VAL A 429 9.15 -14.12 -2.64
CA VAL A 429 7.71 -13.86 -2.61
C VAL A 429 7.45 -12.43 -2.15
N PRO A 430 6.43 -11.74 -2.70
CA PRO A 430 6.23 -10.31 -2.46
C PRO A 430 5.89 -9.99 -1.00
N GLN A 431 6.72 -9.19 -0.32
CA GLN A 431 6.50 -8.77 1.07
C GLN A 431 5.33 -7.78 1.18
N GLY A 432 4.10 -8.30 1.25
CA GLY A 432 2.86 -7.51 1.28
C GLY A 432 1.63 -8.25 0.75
N GLY A 433 1.82 -9.45 0.19
CA GLY A 433 0.75 -10.39 -0.13
C GLY A 433 0.27 -11.18 1.08
N PHE A 434 -0.79 -11.97 0.88
CA PHE A 434 -1.29 -12.92 1.89
C PHE A 434 -0.48 -14.23 1.92
N TRP A 435 0.21 -14.54 0.83
CA TRP A 435 0.99 -15.77 0.62
C TRP A 435 2.33 -15.90 1.37
N PRO A 436 3.16 -14.85 1.52
CA PRO A 436 4.46 -14.95 2.20
C PRO A 436 4.38 -15.58 3.60
N PRO A 437 3.48 -15.11 4.50
CA PRO A 437 3.28 -15.70 5.83
C PRO A 437 3.05 -17.22 5.85
N SER A 438 2.32 -17.75 4.88
CA SER A 438 1.95 -19.17 4.82
C SER A 438 3.03 -20.08 4.26
N TYR A 439 4.09 -19.55 3.63
CA TYR A 439 5.24 -20.38 3.24
C TYR A 439 5.97 -20.98 4.42
N SER A 440 5.83 -20.40 5.62
CA SER A 440 6.37 -20.98 6.86
C SER A 440 5.87 -22.39 7.17
N TYR A 441 4.77 -22.86 6.54
CA TYR A 441 4.31 -24.24 6.68
C TYR A 441 4.98 -25.23 5.72
N ALA A 442 5.56 -24.74 4.63
CA ALA A 442 6.18 -25.56 3.59
C ALA A 442 7.71 -25.41 3.52
N LEU A 443 8.25 -24.31 4.04
CA LEU A 443 9.68 -24.15 4.34
C LEU A 443 10.03 -25.03 5.52
#